data_AF-A0A7J8WYC8-F1
#
_entry.id   AF-A0A7J8WYC8-F1
#
_cell.length_a   1.000
_cell.length_b   1.000
_cell.length_c   1.000
_cell.angle_alpha   90.00
_cell.angle_beta   90.00
_cell.angle_gamma   90.00
#
_symmetry.space_group_name_H-M   'P 1'
#
loop_
_entity.id
_entity.type
_entity.pdbx_description
1 polymer ?
#
loop_
_entity_poly.entity_id
_entity_poly.type
_entity_poly.pdbx_seq_one_letter_code
_entity_poly.pdbx_strand_id
1 'polypeptide(L)'
;MSRIRNINYKPFSFSIAYLTYFSISDISEVRVEGLETLDYLDNLCQRERFTEQGDALTFESEVDRVYLGSRDTIAIFDHERKRTFLIQKQGLPDVGVWNPWEKKSKTMVDFGDEEYKEMLCVNGAAVEKPITLKPGEEWTGRLELSVVPSS
;
A
#
# COMPACT_ATOMS: atom_id res chain seq x y z
N MET A 1 15.62 -4.71 4.34
CA MET A 1 16.02 -4.67 2.91
C MET A 1 15.96 -6.08 2.37
N SER A 2 15.26 -6.31 1.27
CA SER A 2 15.18 -7.60 0.58
C SER A 2 15.98 -7.54 -0.72
N ARG A 3 16.49 -8.70 -1.15
CA ARG A 3 17.26 -8.84 -2.40
C ARG A 3 16.84 -10.13 -3.10
N ILE A 4 16.62 -10.03 -4.41
CA ILE A 4 16.33 -11.17 -5.28
C ILE A 4 17.34 -11.15 -6.40
N ARG A 5 18.05 -12.27 -6.62
CA ARG A 5 19.05 -12.42 -7.68
C ARG A 5 18.68 -13.55 -8.62
N ASN A 6 18.83 -13.32 -9.92
CA ASN A 6 18.68 -14.38 -10.91
C ASN A 6 19.95 -15.23 -10.99
N ILE A 7 19.89 -16.42 -10.38
CA ILE A 7 20.96 -17.43 -10.46
C ILE A 7 20.78 -18.42 -11.63
N ASN A 8 19.73 -18.25 -12.43
CA ASN A 8 19.45 -19.08 -13.60
C ASN A 8 20.11 -18.52 -14.86
N TYR A 9 20.08 -19.31 -15.93
CA TYR A 9 20.56 -18.93 -17.27
C TYR A 9 19.48 -18.32 -18.18
N LYS A 10 18.26 -18.10 -17.67
CA LYS A 10 17.15 -17.47 -18.40
C LYS A 10 16.55 -16.32 -17.58
N PRO A 11 15.98 -15.29 -18.23
CA PRO A 11 15.23 -14.26 -17.52
C PRO A 11 14.04 -14.85 -16.77
N PHE A 12 13.67 -14.24 -15.65
CA PHE A 12 12.39 -14.48 -14.99
C PHE A 12 11.79 -13.16 -14.51
N SER A 13 10.47 -13.16 -14.35
CA SER A 13 9.71 -12.01 -13.86
C SER A 13 9.01 -12.35 -12.56
N PHE A 14 8.88 -11.36 -11.68
CA PHE A 14 8.14 -11.50 -10.43
C PHE A 14 7.47 -10.18 -10.05
N SER A 15 6.41 -10.28 -9.26
CA SER A 15 5.80 -9.15 -8.57
C SER A 15 6.04 -9.31 -7.07
N ILE A 16 6.06 -8.21 -6.34
CA ILE A 16 6.29 -8.22 -4.89
C ILE A 16 5.51 -7.11 -4.22
N ALA A 17 5.00 -7.36 -3.02
CA ALA A 17 4.39 -6.37 -2.16
C ALA A 17 4.73 -6.69 -0.70
N TYR A 18 4.94 -5.65 0.10
CA TYR A 18 5.05 -5.76 1.55
C TYR A 18 3.68 -5.47 2.17
N LEU A 19 2.89 -6.51 2.42
CA LEU A 19 1.57 -6.42 3.06
C LEU A 19 1.72 -5.94 4.51
N THR A 20 1.53 -4.65 4.72
CA THR A 20 1.76 -3.95 5.99
C THR A 20 0.44 -3.41 6.53
N TYR A 21 0.02 -3.96 7.66
CA TYR A 21 -1.20 -3.57 8.36
C TYR A 21 -0.83 -2.64 9.51
N PHE A 22 -1.30 -1.39 9.44
CA PHE A 22 -1.12 -0.40 10.49
C PHE A 22 -2.29 -0.46 11.45
N SER A 23 -2.01 -0.64 12.74
CA SER A 23 -3.01 -0.40 13.79
C SER A 23 -3.20 1.11 13.89
N ILE A 24 -4.40 1.58 13.60
CA ILE A 24 -4.84 2.98 13.64
C ILE A 24 -5.84 3.20 14.78
N SER A 25 -6.28 4.43 15.01
CA SER A 25 -7.31 4.74 16.01
C SER A 25 -8.70 4.34 15.53
N ASP A 26 -9.13 4.95 14.44
CA ASP A 26 -10.40 4.74 13.75
C ASP A 26 -10.19 5.13 12.28
N ILE A 27 -10.68 4.31 11.35
CA ILE A 27 -10.55 4.50 9.90
C ILE A 27 -11.14 5.83 9.42
N SER A 28 -12.13 6.38 10.13
CA SER A 28 -12.72 7.69 9.83
C SER A 28 -11.85 8.89 10.27
N GLU A 29 -10.89 8.67 11.17
CA GLU A 29 -9.95 9.68 11.69
C GLU A 29 -8.56 9.58 11.03
N VAL A 30 -8.45 8.80 9.94
CA VAL A 30 -7.21 8.56 9.21
C VAL A 30 -7.28 9.11 7.80
N ARG A 31 -6.16 9.68 7.34
CA ARG A 31 -5.95 10.00 5.92
C ARG A 31 -4.56 9.61 5.45
N VAL A 32 -4.43 9.35 4.15
CA VAL A 32 -3.17 9.01 3.49
C VAL A 32 -2.77 10.12 2.52
N GLU A 33 -1.55 10.60 2.65
CA GLU A 33 -0.93 11.60 1.77
C GLU A 33 0.28 11.00 1.02
N GLY A 34 0.62 11.60 -0.11
CA GLY A 34 1.65 11.12 -1.06
C GLY A 34 1.09 10.33 -2.24
N LEU A 35 -0.24 10.29 -2.39
CA LEU A 35 -0.97 9.57 -3.43
C LEU A 35 -1.77 10.50 -4.36
N GLU A 36 -1.71 11.81 -4.12
CA GLU A 36 -2.45 12.82 -4.83
C GLU A 36 -2.08 12.80 -6.31
N THR A 37 -3.05 12.98 -7.20
CA THR A 37 -2.87 13.06 -8.66
C THR A 37 -2.32 11.80 -9.33
N LEU A 38 -2.11 10.71 -8.58
CA LEU A 38 -1.63 9.45 -9.14
C LEU A 38 -2.76 8.67 -9.81
N ASP A 39 -2.42 7.99 -10.89
CA ASP A 39 -3.27 6.94 -11.41
C ASP A 39 -3.30 5.76 -10.43
N TYR A 40 -4.47 5.16 -10.26
CA TYR A 40 -4.63 3.90 -9.53
C TYR A 40 -5.48 2.89 -10.31
N LEU A 41 -5.26 1.61 -10.02
CA LEU A 41 -6.14 0.52 -10.45
C LEU A 41 -7.04 0.14 -9.29
N ASP A 42 -8.35 0.08 -9.53
CA ASP A 42 -9.33 -0.29 -8.51
C ASP A 42 -9.71 -1.78 -8.65
N ASN A 43 -9.32 -2.60 -7.67
CA ASN A 43 -9.62 -4.03 -7.68
C ASN A 43 -11.12 -4.31 -7.49
N LEU A 44 -11.88 -3.39 -6.91
CA LEU A 44 -13.34 -3.50 -6.81
C LEU A 44 -14.03 -3.25 -8.15
N CYS A 45 -13.36 -2.53 -9.06
CA CYS A 45 -13.82 -2.25 -10.42
C CYS A 45 -13.00 -3.00 -11.49
N GLN A 46 -12.64 -4.26 -11.24
CA GLN A 46 -11.93 -5.12 -12.20
C GLN A 46 -10.62 -4.51 -12.73
N ARG A 47 -9.89 -3.78 -11.88
CA ARG A 47 -8.66 -3.05 -12.21
C ARG A 47 -8.86 -1.94 -13.25
N GLU A 48 -10.06 -1.36 -13.32
CA GLU A 48 -10.26 -0.12 -14.06
C GLU A 48 -9.33 0.97 -13.51
N ARG A 49 -8.82 1.80 -14.43
CA ARG A 49 -7.86 2.86 -14.09
C ARG A 49 -8.59 4.17 -13.85
N PHE A 50 -8.26 4.80 -12.74
CA PHE A 50 -8.73 6.13 -12.33
C PHE A 50 -7.54 7.00 -11.94
N THR A 51 -7.79 8.28 -11.67
CA THR A 51 -6.78 9.23 -11.18
C THR A 51 -7.29 9.85 -9.87
N GLU A 52 -6.49 9.80 -8.81
CA GLU A 52 -6.83 10.41 -7.53
C GLU A 52 -6.94 11.93 -7.65
N GLN A 53 -8.04 12.49 -7.16
CA GLN A 53 -8.36 13.91 -7.25
C GLN A 53 -8.30 14.62 -5.90
N GLY A 54 -8.35 13.87 -4.79
CA GLY A 54 -8.27 14.43 -3.45
C GLY A 54 -6.86 14.91 -3.08
N ASP A 55 -6.81 15.92 -2.20
CA ASP A 55 -5.56 16.38 -1.57
C ASP A 55 -5.01 15.35 -0.57
N ALA A 56 -5.85 14.42 -0.12
CA ALA A 56 -5.51 13.25 0.67
C ALA A 56 -6.57 12.16 0.46
N LEU A 57 -6.18 10.89 0.60
CA LEU A 57 -7.11 9.76 0.59
C LEU A 57 -7.76 9.61 1.97
N THR A 58 -9.09 9.66 2.00
CA THR A 58 -9.95 9.34 3.15
C THR A 58 -10.81 8.11 2.86
N PHE A 59 -11.46 7.58 3.89
CA PHE A 59 -12.16 6.29 3.83
C PHE A 59 -13.62 6.42 4.27
N GLU A 60 -14.54 6.24 3.32
CA GLU A 60 -16.00 6.21 3.58
C GLU A 60 -16.64 4.88 3.12
N SER A 61 -15.83 3.99 2.53
CA SER A 61 -16.25 2.70 1.99
C SER A 61 -15.08 1.74 1.89
N GLU A 62 -15.34 0.53 1.41
CA GLU A 62 -14.29 -0.43 1.02
C GLU A 62 -13.33 0.22 0.01
N VAL A 63 -12.04 -0.02 0.22
CA VAL A 63 -10.96 0.43 -0.67
C VAL A 63 -10.06 -0.77 -0.93
N ASP A 64 -9.80 -1.04 -2.22
CA ASP A 64 -8.80 -2.01 -2.67
C ASP A 64 -8.14 -1.46 -3.94
N ARG A 65 -7.11 -0.62 -3.75
CA ARG A 65 -6.51 0.19 -4.83
C ARG A 65 -5.01 -0.03 -4.91
N VAL A 66 -4.48 0.05 -6.13
CA VAL A 66 -3.04 0.05 -6.41
C VAL A 66 -2.67 1.36 -7.12
N TYR A 67 -2.05 2.28 -6.39
CA TYR A 67 -1.52 3.54 -6.91
C TYR A 67 -0.20 3.31 -7.64
N LEU A 68 -0.05 3.95 -8.80
CA LEU A 68 1.01 3.65 -9.75
C LEU A 68 2.09 4.73 -9.76
N GLY A 69 3.36 4.32 -9.76
CA GLY A 69 4.47 5.26 -9.94
C GLY A 69 4.58 6.34 -8.85
N SER A 70 4.15 6.00 -7.63
CA SER A 70 4.16 6.89 -6.46
C SER A 70 5.58 7.31 -6.05
N ARG A 71 5.69 8.48 -5.41
CA ARG A 71 6.92 8.96 -4.78
C ARG A 71 7.41 7.99 -3.69
N ASP A 72 8.66 8.13 -3.29
CA ASP A 72 9.28 7.21 -2.32
C ASP A 72 8.80 7.39 -0.87
N THR A 73 7.91 8.34 -0.58
CA THR A 73 7.38 8.59 0.77
C THR A 73 5.87 8.71 0.75
N ILE A 74 5.21 7.95 1.63
CA ILE A 74 3.78 7.98 1.90
C ILE A 74 3.60 8.26 3.39
N ALA A 75 2.59 9.05 3.74
CA ALA A 75 2.28 9.40 5.13
C ALA A 75 0.85 8.98 5.47
N ILE A 76 0.69 8.29 6.60
CA ILE A 76 -0.63 7.99 7.18
C ILE A 76 -0.78 8.84 8.43
N PHE A 77 -1.73 9.77 8.41
CA PHE A 77 -2.05 10.61 9.56
C PHE A 77 -3.14 9.95 10.36
N ASP A 78 -2.87 9.70 11.63
CA ASP A 78 -3.81 9.16 12.63
C ASP A 78 -4.10 10.30 13.62
N HIS A 79 -5.19 11.03 13.35
CA HIS A 79 -5.48 12.31 13.99
C HIS A 79 -5.79 12.15 15.48
N GLU A 80 -6.58 11.12 15.84
CA GLU A 80 -6.98 10.87 17.22
C GLU A 80 -5.78 10.48 18.10
N ARG A 81 -4.89 9.61 17.60
CA ARG A 81 -3.66 9.23 18.34
C ARG A 81 -2.51 10.22 18.14
N LYS A 82 -2.72 11.32 17.40
CA LYS A 82 -1.74 12.40 17.15
C LYS A 82 -0.39 11.88 16.69
N ARG A 83 -0.40 10.98 15.70
CA ARG A 83 0.81 10.38 15.14
C ARG A 83 0.71 10.23 13.63
N THR A 84 1.87 10.22 13.00
CA THR A 84 2.00 9.98 11.58
C THR A 84 2.88 8.75 11.38
N PHE A 85 2.39 7.77 10.62
CA PHE A 85 3.22 6.71 10.09
C PHE A 85 3.86 7.20 8.80
N LEU A 86 5.19 7.19 8.74
CA LEU A 86 5.94 7.49 7.53
C LEU A 86 6.43 6.19 6.93
N ILE A 87 6.11 6.00 5.65
CA ILE A 87 6.48 4.84 4.84
C ILE A 87 7.45 5.33 3.79
N GLN A 88 8.70 4.91 3.91
CA GLN A 88 9.72 5.19 2.90
C GLN A 88 10.02 3.92 2.11
N LYS A 89 10.00 4.03 0.78
CA LYS A 89 10.09 2.88 -0.11
C LYS A 89 11.18 3.07 -1.17
N GLN A 90 11.87 1.99 -1.50
CA GLN A 90 12.88 1.93 -2.55
C GLN A 90 12.71 0.64 -3.34
N GLY A 91 12.80 0.72 -4.67
CA GLY A 91 12.60 -0.43 -5.56
C GLY A 91 11.14 -0.91 -5.65
N LEU A 92 10.20 -0.10 -5.17
CA LEU A 92 8.77 -0.37 -5.05
C LEU A 92 7.98 0.81 -5.64
N PRO A 93 7.68 0.80 -6.94
CA PRO A 93 7.03 1.93 -7.61
C PRO A 93 5.56 2.10 -7.24
N ASP A 94 4.89 1.02 -6.84
CA ASP A 94 3.45 1.00 -6.62
C ASP A 94 3.12 1.05 -5.13
N VAL A 95 1.93 1.55 -4.79
CA VAL A 95 1.39 1.53 -3.43
C VAL A 95 0.03 0.86 -3.40
N GLY A 96 -0.09 -0.24 -2.66
CA GLY A 96 -1.39 -0.86 -2.39
C GLY A 96 -2.04 -0.20 -1.18
N VAL A 97 -3.32 0.17 -1.27
CA VAL A 97 -4.12 0.63 -0.13
C VAL A 97 -5.34 -0.26 0.00
N TRP A 98 -5.55 -0.81 1.18
CA TRP A 98 -6.67 -1.72 1.44
C TRP A 98 -7.32 -1.49 2.81
N ASN A 99 -8.65 -1.40 2.79
CA ASN A 99 -9.51 -1.54 3.96
C ASN A 99 -10.79 -2.28 3.52
N PRO A 100 -11.15 -3.41 4.16
CA PRO A 100 -12.27 -4.26 3.74
C PRO A 100 -13.64 -3.63 3.98
N TRP A 101 -13.74 -2.67 4.90
CA TRP A 101 -15.02 -2.16 5.37
C TRP A 101 -15.95 -3.26 5.94
N GLU A 102 -17.16 -2.86 6.32
CA GLU A 102 -18.09 -3.69 7.09
C GLU A 102 -18.46 -5.01 6.37
N LYS A 103 -18.85 -4.94 5.09
CA LYS A 103 -19.40 -6.10 4.37
C LYS A 103 -18.35 -7.17 4.14
N LYS A 104 -17.15 -6.79 3.71
CA LYS A 104 -16.07 -7.73 3.42
C LYS A 104 -15.53 -8.35 4.71
N SER A 105 -15.38 -7.57 5.78
CA SER A 105 -14.88 -8.04 7.08
C SER A 105 -15.70 -9.22 7.60
N LYS A 106 -17.04 -9.10 7.58
CA LYS A 106 -17.97 -10.17 8.01
C LYS A 106 -17.90 -11.46 7.21
N THR A 107 -17.22 -11.46 6.05
CA THR A 107 -17.05 -12.65 5.21
C THR A 107 -15.71 -13.34 5.42
N MET A 108 -14.78 -12.70 6.12
CA MET A 108 -13.42 -13.20 6.35
C MET A 108 -13.39 -13.97 7.67
N VAL A 109 -13.22 -15.29 7.58
CA VAL A 109 -13.26 -16.20 8.74
C VAL A 109 -12.13 -15.93 9.74
N ASP A 110 -11.03 -15.36 9.27
CA ASP A 110 -9.81 -15.06 10.01
C ASP A 110 -9.66 -13.57 10.36
N PHE A 111 -10.74 -12.77 10.25
CA PHE A 111 -10.74 -11.32 10.50
C PHE A 111 -11.96 -10.92 11.34
N GLY A 112 -11.78 -10.02 12.31
CA GLY A 112 -12.89 -9.56 13.14
C GLY A 112 -13.90 -8.71 12.38
N ASP A 113 -15.19 -8.89 12.64
CA ASP A 113 -16.30 -8.15 11.97
C ASP A 113 -16.10 -6.62 11.99
N GLU A 114 -15.51 -6.09 13.06
CA GLU A 114 -15.28 -4.66 13.30
C GLU A 114 -13.79 -4.26 13.22
N GLU A 115 -12.89 -5.20 12.93
CA GLU A 115 -11.43 -4.96 12.92
C GLU A 115 -11.01 -3.98 11.82
N TYR A 116 -11.82 -3.82 10.77
CA TYR A 116 -11.59 -2.82 9.72
C TYR A 116 -11.54 -1.38 10.24
N LYS A 117 -12.16 -1.09 11.39
CA LYS A 117 -12.14 0.24 11.99
C LYS A 117 -10.76 0.61 12.53
N GLU A 118 -10.00 -0.36 13.01
CA GLU A 118 -8.74 -0.13 13.71
C GLU A 118 -7.52 -0.51 12.87
N MET A 119 -7.71 -0.78 11.57
CA MET A 119 -6.64 -1.17 10.66
C MET A 119 -6.67 -0.42 9.34
N LEU A 120 -5.49 -0.11 8.81
CA LEU A 120 -5.30 0.31 7.43
C LEU A 120 -4.10 -0.40 6.82
N CYS A 121 -4.26 -0.97 5.62
CA CYS A 121 -3.18 -1.62 4.90
C CYS A 121 -2.61 -0.64 3.86
N VAL A 122 -1.32 -0.30 3.97
CA VAL A 122 -0.61 0.54 3.00
C VAL A 122 0.74 -0.11 2.68
N ASN A 123 0.91 -0.52 1.42
CA ASN A 123 1.96 -1.44 1.01
C ASN A 123 2.90 -0.78 0.03
N GLY A 124 4.21 -0.93 0.21
CA GLY A 124 5.15 -0.74 -0.89
C GLY A 124 5.13 -1.95 -1.82
N ALA A 125 4.93 -1.75 -3.12
CA ALA A 125 4.74 -2.82 -4.09
C ALA A 125 5.44 -2.58 -5.45
N ALA A 126 5.60 -3.65 -6.22
CA ALA A 126 5.91 -3.68 -7.64
C ALA A 126 4.99 -4.76 -8.26
N VAL A 127 3.82 -4.35 -8.72
CA VAL A 127 2.73 -5.27 -9.13
C VAL A 127 2.16 -4.95 -10.50
N GLU A 128 2.08 -3.68 -10.89
CA GLU A 128 1.54 -3.31 -12.19
C GLU A 128 2.48 -3.72 -13.32
N LYS A 129 3.78 -3.45 -13.13
CA LYS A 129 4.84 -3.90 -14.03
C LYS A 129 5.74 -4.90 -13.28
N PRO A 130 5.63 -6.21 -13.58
CA PRO A 130 6.51 -7.20 -12.98
C PRO A 130 7.99 -6.85 -13.20
N ILE A 131 8.79 -7.02 -12.15
CA ILE A 131 10.24 -6.86 -12.23
C ILE A 131 10.79 -8.05 -13.01
N THR A 132 11.58 -7.78 -14.05
CA THR A 132 12.22 -8.82 -14.87
C THR A 132 13.73 -8.78 -14.65
N LEU A 133 14.32 -9.90 -14.23
CA LEU A 133 15.75 -10.04 -14.03
C LEU A 133 16.34 -10.96 -15.10
N LYS A 134 17.33 -10.47 -15.85
CA LYS A 134 18.18 -11.28 -16.73
C LYS A 134 19.16 -12.12 -15.90
N PRO A 135 19.81 -13.16 -16.49
CA PRO A 135 20.81 -13.95 -15.79
C PRO A 135 21.87 -13.08 -15.10
N GLY A 136 22.08 -13.32 -13.80
CA GLY A 136 23.05 -12.60 -12.98
C GLY A 136 22.58 -11.26 -12.40
N GLU A 137 21.50 -10.66 -12.92
CA GLU A 137 20.93 -9.41 -12.39
C GLU A 137 20.28 -9.62 -11.02
N GLU A 138 20.13 -8.52 -10.29
CA GLU A 138 19.47 -8.48 -9.00
C GLU A 138 18.54 -7.28 -8.86
N TRP A 139 17.52 -7.47 -8.05
CA TRP A 139 16.65 -6.42 -7.56
C TRP A 139 16.80 -6.30 -6.05
N THR A 140 16.72 -5.07 -5.55
CA THR A 140 16.64 -4.76 -4.13
C THR A 140 15.39 -3.96 -3.84
N GLY A 141 14.69 -4.31 -2.76
CA GLY A 141 13.57 -3.54 -2.24
C GLY A 141 13.76 -3.19 -0.78
N ARG A 142 13.33 -2.00 -0.39
CA ARG A 142 13.32 -1.56 1.01
C ARG A 142 12.00 -0.90 1.30
N LEU A 143 11.42 -1.28 2.43
CA LEU A 143 10.35 -0.55 3.11
C LEU A 143 10.89 -0.16 4.49
N GLU A 144 10.81 1.11 4.81
CA GLU A 144 11.16 1.65 6.12
C GLU A 144 9.92 2.31 6.71
N LEU A 145 9.61 1.91 7.94
CA LEU A 145 8.43 2.35 8.66
C LEU A 145 8.91 3.12 9.89
N SER A 146 8.41 4.33 10.06
CA SER A 146 8.66 5.13 11.26
C SER A 146 7.37 5.77 11.75
N VAL A 147 7.33 6.07 13.04
CA VAL A 147 6.21 6.77 13.67
C VAL A 147 6.74 8.06 14.26
N VAL A 148 6.13 9.17 13.89
CA VAL A 148 6.46 10.49 14.42
C VAL A 148 5.23 11.10 15.09
N PRO A 149 5.38 11.86 16.18
CA PRO A 149 4.28 12.65 16.72
C PRO A 149 3.77 13.63 15.67
N SER A 150 2.46 13.74 15.53
CA SER A 150 1.84 14.84 14.78
C SER A 150 1.80 16.07 15.66
N SER A 151 2.08 17.24 15.07
CA SER A 151 1.99 18.53 15.77
C SER A 151 0.54 18.92 16.06
#